data_AF-A0A0H2SDW8-F1
#
_entry.id   AF-A0A0H2SDW8-F1
#
_cell.length_a   1.000
_cell.length_b   1.000
_cell.length_c   1.000
_cell.angle_alpha   90.00
_cell.angle_beta   90.00
_cell.angle_gamma   90.00
#
_symmetry.space_group_name_H-M   'P 1'
#
loop_
_entity.id
_entity.type
_entity.pdbx_description
1 polymer ?
#
loop_
_entity_poly.entity_id
_entity_poly.type
_entity_poly.pdbx_seq_one_letter_code
_entity_poly.pdbx_strand_id
1 'polypeptide(L)'
;MPNDFPARERKFISTLASDLHLDVAWDEYDDEDQNLVVFRIPDQEDAGQSSDSDEDPEAREAVDRVLRKYEKAKVMEDDEDGDFDERHDRALQEKMNDWKRSYYREKLEISFDDPEEMGHLVYRYVEGLQWVMFYYYSGVASWSWFYDYHYAPRISGLLLSLPFEQLMGVLPAASDEHIPLAYRDLMSDANSPILDFYPEDFISDLNGKKQEWEAVVKIPFIQQDRLLRAMKSREHRLTDEERRRNSYGPSMKFSYNPDGTVFYTSSLPGFFPDLPRCSCKMEPFDLPTLDGLHLVPGLCDGVFLGTEALAGFP
;
A
#
# COMPACT_ATOMS: atom_id res chain seq x y z
N MET A 1 -40.89 0.36 -17.22
CA MET A 1 -39.92 -0.09 -18.24
C MET A 1 -38.64 -0.46 -17.53
N PRO A 2 -37.87 -1.49 -17.94
CA PRO A 2 -36.56 -1.77 -17.33
C PRO A 2 -35.67 -0.52 -17.26
N ASN A 3 -34.88 -0.38 -16.20
CA ASN A 3 -34.01 0.79 -15.99
C ASN A 3 -32.58 0.57 -16.51
N ASP A 4 -32.46 0.09 -17.73
CA ASP A 4 -31.20 -0.16 -18.45
C ASP A 4 -30.70 1.06 -19.26
N PHE A 5 -31.47 2.14 -19.30
CA PHE A 5 -31.16 3.39 -20.01
C PHE A 5 -29.82 4.04 -19.60
N PRO A 6 -28.93 4.41 -20.54
CA PRO A 6 -27.74 5.23 -20.29
C PRO A 6 -28.05 6.61 -19.70
N ALA A 7 -27.06 7.27 -19.09
CA ALA A 7 -27.25 8.55 -18.41
C ALA A 7 -27.84 9.67 -19.30
N ARG A 8 -27.49 9.66 -20.60
CA ARG A 8 -28.05 10.53 -21.64
C ARG A 8 -29.56 10.33 -21.80
N GLU A 9 -30.00 9.08 -21.86
CA GLU A 9 -31.40 8.71 -22.04
C GLU A 9 -32.21 8.93 -20.76
N ARG A 10 -31.65 8.64 -19.58
CA ARG A 10 -32.29 8.99 -18.29
C ARG A 10 -32.59 10.48 -18.18
N LYS A 11 -31.66 11.33 -18.63
CA LYS A 11 -31.85 12.79 -18.68
C LYS A 11 -32.90 13.20 -19.71
N PHE A 12 -32.92 12.57 -20.89
CA PHE A 12 -33.96 12.80 -21.90
C PHE A 12 -35.35 12.42 -21.38
N ILE A 13 -35.51 11.22 -20.82
CA ILE A 13 -36.75 10.72 -20.23
C ILE A 13 -37.25 11.65 -19.12
N SER A 14 -36.37 12.08 -18.21
CA SER A 14 -36.72 13.04 -17.15
C SER A 14 -37.17 14.40 -17.70
N THR A 15 -36.55 14.87 -18.80
CA THR A 15 -36.93 16.12 -19.46
C THR A 15 -38.28 15.98 -20.16
N LEU A 16 -38.52 14.85 -20.84
CA LEU A 16 -39.78 14.55 -21.51
C LEU A 16 -40.94 14.39 -20.52
N ALA A 17 -40.72 13.73 -19.38
CA ALA A 17 -41.69 13.64 -18.29
C ALA A 17 -42.07 15.04 -17.77
N SER A 18 -41.08 15.90 -17.52
CA SER A 18 -41.31 17.28 -17.07
C SER A 18 -42.02 18.14 -18.11
N ASP A 19 -41.71 17.98 -19.41
CA ASP A 19 -42.37 18.67 -20.53
C ASP A 19 -43.83 18.21 -20.72
N LEU A 20 -44.17 16.98 -20.31
CA LEU A 20 -45.51 16.39 -20.36
C LEU A 20 -46.26 16.45 -19.01
N HIS A 21 -45.68 17.08 -17.98
CA HIS A 21 -46.22 17.14 -16.61
C HIS A 21 -46.52 15.75 -15.99
N LEU A 22 -45.67 14.76 -16.27
CA LEU A 22 -45.68 13.43 -15.67
C LEU A 22 -44.62 13.33 -14.56
N ASP A 23 -44.96 12.66 -13.46
CA ASP A 23 -43.97 12.27 -12.46
C ASP A 23 -43.24 11.00 -12.92
N VAL A 24 -41.92 10.95 -12.70
CA VAL A 24 -41.08 9.79 -13.07
C VAL A 24 -40.32 9.26 -11.85
N ALA A 25 -40.48 7.97 -11.56
CA ALA A 25 -39.74 7.22 -10.55
C ALA A 25 -38.67 6.32 -11.20
N TRP A 26 -37.54 6.14 -10.51
CA TRP A 26 -36.33 5.46 -11.01
C TRP A 26 -35.87 4.30 -10.11
N ASP A 27 -36.60 4.06 -9.03
CA ASP A 27 -36.25 3.22 -7.89
C ASP A 27 -37.40 2.27 -7.49
N GLU A 28 -38.37 2.07 -8.39
CA GLU A 28 -39.41 1.05 -8.25
C GLU A 28 -38.91 -0.31 -8.76
N TYR A 29 -39.43 -1.39 -8.17
CA TYR A 29 -39.13 -2.77 -8.51
C TYR A 29 -40.43 -3.55 -8.67
N ASP A 30 -40.47 -4.52 -9.58
CA ASP A 30 -41.61 -5.43 -9.74
C ASP A 30 -41.52 -6.67 -8.85
N ASP A 31 -42.53 -7.54 -8.94
CA ASP A 31 -42.63 -8.80 -8.19
C ASP A 31 -41.50 -9.81 -8.53
N GLU A 32 -40.70 -9.56 -9.57
CA GLU A 32 -39.52 -10.36 -9.98
C GLU A 32 -38.18 -9.67 -9.62
N ASP A 33 -38.22 -8.60 -8.80
CA ASP A 33 -37.07 -7.80 -8.34
C ASP A 33 -36.32 -7.06 -9.48
N GLN A 34 -36.99 -6.80 -10.61
CA GLN A 34 -36.44 -6.01 -11.71
C GLN A 34 -36.68 -4.51 -11.48
N ASN A 35 -35.63 -3.70 -11.54
CA ASN A 35 -35.74 -2.23 -11.41
C ASN A 35 -36.43 -1.60 -12.64
N LEU A 36 -37.48 -0.81 -12.38
CA LEU A 36 -38.31 -0.18 -13.39
C LEU A 36 -38.32 1.35 -13.29
N VAL A 37 -38.27 1.99 -14.46
CA VAL A 37 -38.72 3.38 -14.66
C VAL A 37 -40.24 3.38 -14.80
N VAL A 38 -40.90 4.18 -13.95
CA VAL A 38 -42.37 4.27 -13.87
C VAL A 38 -42.80 5.72 -14.07
N PHE A 39 -43.81 5.94 -14.90
CA PHE A 39 -44.43 7.24 -15.10
C PHE A 39 -45.80 7.28 -14.41
N ARG A 40 -46.12 8.39 -13.75
CA ARG A 40 -47.40 8.61 -13.08
C ARG A 40 -48.04 9.90 -13.61
N ILE A 41 -49.35 9.88 -13.77
CA ILE A 41 -50.16 11.08 -13.99
C ILE A 41 -50.47 11.65 -12.60
N PRO A 42 -50.31 12.96 -12.35
CA PRO A 42 -50.68 13.55 -11.06
C PRO A 42 -52.19 13.43 -10.81
N ASP A 43 -52.58 12.80 -9.69
CA ASP A 43 -53.99 12.59 -9.35
C ASP A 43 -54.70 13.91 -8.96
N GLN A 44 -55.89 14.12 -9.54
CA GLN A 44 -56.86 15.08 -9.02
C GLN A 44 -57.63 14.45 -7.86
N GLU A 45 -57.22 14.70 -6.62
CA GLU A 45 -58.02 14.26 -5.47
C GLU A 45 -59.15 15.24 -5.12
N ASP A 46 -60.34 14.64 -4.94
CA ASP A 46 -61.48 15.08 -4.13
C ASP A 46 -62.56 16.01 -4.76
N ALA A 47 -63.42 15.41 -5.61
CA ALA A 47 -64.85 15.74 -5.66
C ALA A 47 -65.68 14.52 -6.14
N GLY A 48 -66.70 14.12 -5.38
CA GLY A 48 -67.57 13.00 -5.74
C GLY A 48 -68.64 13.33 -6.79
N GLN A 49 -69.02 12.32 -7.58
CA GLN A 49 -70.18 12.25 -8.49
C GLN A 49 -70.29 13.29 -9.63
N SER A 50 -69.96 12.86 -10.86
CA SER A 50 -70.76 13.00 -12.12
C SER A 50 -69.83 12.76 -13.33
N SER A 51 -70.09 11.76 -14.17
CA SER A 51 -70.69 11.85 -15.52
C SER A 51 -70.03 12.86 -16.47
N ASP A 52 -69.49 12.35 -17.58
CA ASP A 52 -69.18 13.04 -18.85
C ASP A 52 -68.72 14.51 -18.74
N SER A 53 -67.40 14.71 -18.68
CA SER A 53 -66.77 15.99 -19.01
C SER A 53 -65.80 15.78 -20.16
N ASP A 54 -66.00 16.56 -21.23
CA ASP A 54 -65.14 16.54 -22.42
C ASP A 54 -63.66 16.74 -22.05
N GLU A 55 -62.78 15.85 -22.53
CA GLU A 55 -61.33 16.05 -22.43
C GLU A 55 -60.99 17.37 -23.15
N ASP A 56 -60.56 18.37 -22.37
CA ASP A 56 -60.35 19.74 -22.86
C ASP A 56 -59.51 19.73 -24.15
N PRO A 57 -60.06 20.23 -25.29
CA PRO A 57 -59.34 20.23 -26.55
C PRO A 57 -58.03 21.03 -26.46
N GLU A 58 -57.94 22.03 -25.57
CA GLU A 58 -56.71 22.80 -25.34
C GLU A 58 -55.63 21.97 -24.62
N ALA A 59 -56.02 21.09 -23.69
CA ALA A 59 -55.09 20.16 -23.02
C ALA A 59 -54.54 19.11 -23.99
N ARG A 60 -55.41 18.54 -24.85
CA ARG A 60 -54.97 17.64 -25.93
C ARG A 60 -54.02 18.33 -26.90
N GLU A 61 -54.35 19.55 -27.34
CA GLU A 61 -53.50 20.32 -28.26
C GLU A 61 -52.15 20.75 -27.62
N ALA A 62 -52.10 20.92 -26.29
CA ALA A 62 -50.84 21.12 -25.56
C ALA A 62 -49.94 19.88 -25.60
N VAL A 63 -50.48 18.68 -25.32
CA VAL A 63 -49.73 17.41 -25.42
C VAL A 63 -49.27 17.17 -26.86
N ASP A 64 -50.15 17.35 -27.85
CA ASP A 64 -49.82 17.20 -29.28
C ASP A 64 -48.71 18.16 -29.72
N ARG A 65 -48.64 19.37 -29.15
CA ARG A 65 -47.58 20.36 -29.40
C ARG A 65 -46.23 19.92 -28.83
N VAL A 66 -46.22 19.31 -27.65
CA VAL A 66 -45.00 18.72 -27.05
C VAL A 66 -44.55 17.51 -27.87
N LEU A 67 -45.45 16.59 -28.21
CA LEU A 67 -45.11 15.43 -29.03
C LEU A 67 -44.54 15.84 -30.40
N ARG A 68 -45.17 16.79 -31.12
CA ARG A 68 -44.67 17.31 -32.41
C ARG A 68 -43.29 17.99 -32.34
N LYS A 69 -42.88 18.51 -31.16
CA LYS A 69 -41.53 19.03 -30.92
C LYS A 69 -40.51 17.90 -30.93
N TYR A 70 -40.85 16.75 -30.34
CA TYR A 70 -39.99 15.56 -30.28
C TYR A 70 -40.03 14.72 -31.57
N GLU A 71 -41.18 14.59 -32.25
CA GLU A 71 -41.27 13.96 -33.58
C GLU A 71 -40.37 14.65 -34.63
N LYS A 72 -40.16 15.96 -34.50
CA LYS A 72 -39.29 16.76 -35.38
C LYS A 72 -37.87 16.90 -34.87
N ALA A 73 -37.53 16.32 -33.72
CA ALA A 73 -36.17 16.31 -33.22
C ALA A 73 -35.31 15.42 -34.12
N LYS A 74 -34.20 15.96 -34.63
CA LYS A 74 -33.27 15.17 -35.42
C LYS A 74 -32.56 14.18 -34.50
N VAL A 75 -32.87 12.89 -34.64
CA VAL A 75 -32.07 11.80 -34.08
C VAL A 75 -30.67 11.94 -34.67
N MET A 76 -29.67 12.10 -33.81
CA MET A 76 -28.26 12.06 -34.22
C MET A 76 -27.86 10.59 -34.24
N GLU A 77 -27.53 10.08 -35.43
CA GLU A 77 -26.80 8.83 -35.59
C GLU A 77 -25.39 8.98 -34.98
N ASP A 78 -24.81 7.89 -34.52
CA ASP A 78 -23.47 7.90 -33.94
C ASP A 78 -22.43 8.24 -35.03
N ASP A 79 -21.67 9.33 -34.85
CA ASP A 79 -20.59 9.65 -35.80
C ASP A 79 -19.50 8.55 -35.80
N GLU A 80 -18.68 8.50 -36.85
CA GLU A 80 -17.55 7.55 -37.03
C GLU A 80 -16.54 7.47 -35.85
N ASP A 81 -16.62 8.37 -34.87
CA ASP A 81 -15.74 8.45 -33.70
C ASP A 81 -16.24 7.68 -32.46
N GLY A 82 -17.44 7.10 -32.52
CA GLY A 82 -18.11 6.37 -31.42
C GLY A 82 -19.12 7.22 -30.62
N ASP A 83 -19.91 6.54 -29.77
CA ASP A 83 -20.91 7.18 -28.91
C ASP A 83 -20.25 8.13 -27.88
N PHE A 84 -21.05 9.03 -27.32
CA PHE A 84 -20.65 10.03 -26.34
C PHE A 84 -19.89 9.41 -25.15
N ASP A 85 -20.33 8.24 -24.66
CA ASP A 85 -19.69 7.56 -23.53
C ASP A 85 -18.30 7.02 -23.92
N GLU A 86 -18.12 6.46 -25.13
CA GLU A 86 -16.81 6.00 -25.62
C GLU A 86 -15.81 7.15 -25.80
N ARG A 87 -16.28 8.32 -26.26
CA ARG A 87 -15.46 9.54 -26.35
C ARG A 87 -15.11 10.10 -24.98
N HIS A 88 -16.03 10.01 -24.01
CA HIS A 88 -15.79 10.41 -22.64
C HIS A 88 -14.70 9.56 -22.00
N ASP A 89 -14.78 8.23 -22.16
CA ASP A 89 -13.80 7.28 -21.66
C ASP A 89 -12.43 7.45 -22.31
N ARG A 90 -12.38 7.67 -23.63
CA ARG A 90 -11.12 7.99 -24.35
C ARG A 90 -10.46 9.26 -23.77
N ALA A 91 -11.23 10.33 -23.58
CA ALA A 91 -10.74 11.59 -23.01
C ALA A 91 -10.34 11.47 -21.52
N LEU A 92 -11.01 10.59 -20.76
CA LEU A 92 -10.64 10.27 -19.37
C LEU A 92 -9.33 9.47 -19.33
N GLN A 93 -9.17 8.51 -20.23
CA GLN A 93 -7.98 7.67 -20.34
C GLN A 93 -6.75 8.47 -20.80
N GLU A 94 -6.91 9.41 -21.73
CA GLU A 94 -5.86 10.37 -22.12
C GLU A 94 -5.42 11.22 -20.93
N LYS A 95 -6.35 11.86 -20.21
CA LYS A 95 -6.04 12.63 -18.98
C LYS A 95 -5.35 11.78 -17.91
N MET A 96 -5.77 10.53 -17.75
CA MET A 96 -5.13 9.60 -16.83
C MET A 96 -3.70 9.24 -17.27
N ASN A 97 -3.46 9.09 -18.58
CA ASN A 97 -2.12 8.80 -19.11
C ASN A 97 -1.20 10.01 -19.01
N ASP A 98 -1.68 11.24 -19.24
CA ASP A 98 -0.90 12.45 -19.02
C ASP A 98 -0.60 12.67 -17.53
N TRP A 99 -1.54 12.38 -16.64
CA TRP A 99 -1.28 12.39 -15.19
C TRP A 99 -0.23 11.33 -14.79
N LYS A 100 -0.29 10.12 -15.36
CA LYS A 100 0.75 9.09 -15.17
C LYS A 100 2.12 9.56 -15.65
N ARG A 101 2.21 10.12 -16.86
CA ARG A 101 3.46 10.67 -17.42
C ARG A 101 4.10 11.69 -16.47
N SER A 102 3.31 12.64 -15.96
CA SER A 102 3.80 13.63 -14.99
C SER A 102 4.22 12.96 -13.67
N TYR A 103 3.40 12.05 -13.12
CA TYR A 103 3.74 11.33 -11.89
C TYR A 103 5.05 10.53 -11.99
N TYR A 104 5.19 9.69 -13.02
CA TYR A 104 6.38 8.85 -13.20
C TYR A 104 7.64 9.70 -13.44
N ARG A 105 7.53 10.80 -14.21
CA ARG A 105 8.64 11.73 -14.43
C ARG A 105 9.03 12.51 -13.17
N GLU A 106 8.07 13.02 -12.40
CA GLU A 106 8.33 13.90 -11.24
C GLU A 106 8.73 13.12 -9.96
N LYS A 107 8.16 11.93 -9.76
CA LYS A 107 8.40 11.13 -8.54
C LYS A 107 9.52 10.12 -8.74
N LEU A 108 9.53 9.43 -9.88
CA LEU A 108 10.39 8.28 -10.14
C LEU A 108 11.52 8.55 -11.14
N GLU A 109 11.50 9.71 -11.82
CA GLU A 109 12.48 10.11 -12.84
C GLU A 109 12.51 9.15 -14.06
N ILE A 110 11.43 8.39 -14.28
CA ILE A 110 11.26 7.43 -15.40
C ILE A 110 10.20 7.88 -16.42
N SER A 111 10.25 7.29 -17.61
CA SER A 111 9.32 7.49 -18.71
C SER A 111 8.15 6.49 -18.65
N PHE A 112 6.93 6.99 -18.50
CA PHE A 112 5.72 6.16 -18.59
C PHE A 112 5.54 5.50 -19.97
N ASP A 113 6.02 6.14 -21.02
CA ASP A 113 5.93 5.65 -22.40
C ASP A 113 7.05 4.66 -22.76
N ASP A 114 7.97 4.37 -21.84
CA ASP A 114 9.01 3.35 -22.01
C ASP A 114 8.59 2.01 -21.37
N PRO A 115 8.33 0.95 -22.17
CA PRO A 115 7.91 -0.34 -21.64
C PRO A 115 9.00 -1.08 -20.85
N GLU A 116 10.28 -0.77 -21.05
CA GLU A 116 11.40 -1.40 -20.35
C GLU A 116 11.52 -0.83 -18.93
N GLU A 117 11.52 0.51 -18.79
CA GLU A 117 11.54 1.17 -17.47
C GLU A 117 10.28 0.82 -16.65
N MET A 118 9.10 0.88 -17.27
CA MET A 118 7.83 0.51 -16.63
C MET A 118 7.77 -0.99 -16.30
N GLY A 119 8.29 -1.85 -17.18
CA GLY A 119 8.39 -3.29 -16.96
C GLY A 119 9.30 -3.64 -15.78
N HIS A 120 10.46 -2.97 -15.68
CA HIS A 120 11.39 -3.12 -14.55
C HIS A 120 10.74 -2.68 -13.23
N LEU A 121 10.12 -1.49 -13.18
CA LEU A 121 9.41 -0.99 -11.99
C LEU A 121 8.36 -2.00 -11.49
N VAL A 122 7.51 -2.50 -12.38
CA VAL A 122 6.44 -3.46 -12.04
C VAL A 122 7.03 -4.80 -11.60
N TYR A 123 8.06 -5.30 -12.29
CA TYR A 123 8.73 -6.54 -11.91
C TYR A 123 9.31 -6.45 -10.49
N ARG A 124 10.11 -5.42 -10.21
CA ARG A 124 10.77 -5.21 -8.91
C ARG A 124 9.75 -5.03 -7.77
N TYR A 125 8.62 -4.42 -8.06
CA TYR A 125 7.53 -4.29 -7.10
C TYR A 125 6.82 -5.63 -6.80
N VAL A 126 6.49 -6.43 -7.83
CA VAL A 126 5.88 -7.76 -7.65
C VAL A 126 6.83 -8.74 -6.98
N GLU A 127 8.11 -8.72 -7.34
CA GLU A 127 9.19 -9.45 -6.66
C GLU A 127 9.23 -9.09 -5.16
N GLY A 128 9.06 -7.81 -4.82
CA GLY A 128 8.97 -7.35 -3.44
C GLY A 128 7.75 -7.83 -2.68
N LEU A 129 6.57 -7.87 -3.31
CA LEU A 129 5.38 -8.47 -2.69
C LEU A 129 5.59 -9.96 -2.40
N GLN A 130 6.24 -10.68 -3.33
CA GLN A 130 6.58 -12.09 -3.12
C GLN A 130 7.65 -12.27 -2.03
N TRP A 131 8.64 -11.38 -1.96
CA TRP A 131 9.64 -11.37 -0.90
C TRP A 131 9.00 -11.15 0.48
N VAL A 132 8.05 -10.22 0.60
CA VAL A 132 7.31 -9.98 1.85
C VAL A 132 6.44 -11.19 2.21
N MET A 133 5.79 -11.84 1.25
CA MET A 133 5.07 -13.09 1.49
C MET A 133 6.00 -14.18 2.02
N PHE A 134 7.16 -14.40 1.40
CA PHE A 134 8.14 -15.35 1.93
C PHE A 134 8.62 -14.95 3.33
N TYR A 135 8.94 -13.68 3.58
CA TYR A 135 9.36 -13.18 4.89
C TYR A 135 8.41 -13.61 6.02
N TYR A 136 7.09 -13.52 5.80
CA TYR A 136 6.08 -13.93 6.78
C TYR A 136 5.81 -15.45 6.82
N TYR A 137 5.77 -16.13 5.68
CA TYR A 137 5.31 -17.54 5.59
C TYR A 137 6.44 -18.58 5.51
N SER A 138 7.68 -18.17 5.29
CA SER A 138 8.83 -19.07 5.06
C SER A 138 10.16 -18.52 5.60
N GLY A 139 10.17 -17.32 6.17
CA GLY A 139 11.38 -16.61 6.59
C GLY A 139 12.05 -15.84 5.45
N VAL A 140 13.21 -15.25 5.74
CA VAL A 140 13.87 -14.30 4.83
C VAL A 140 14.39 -14.99 3.55
N ALA A 141 13.69 -14.79 2.44
CA ALA A 141 14.06 -15.36 1.14
C ALA A 141 15.36 -14.78 0.56
N SER A 142 15.65 -13.50 0.82
CA SER A 142 16.91 -12.87 0.45
C SER A 142 17.28 -11.74 1.41
N TRP A 143 18.42 -11.89 2.07
CA TRP A 143 19.05 -10.84 2.88
C TRP A 143 19.78 -9.77 2.05
N SER A 144 19.70 -9.81 0.72
CA SER A 144 20.27 -8.77 -0.17
C SER A 144 19.24 -8.06 -1.04
N TRP A 145 17.98 -8.51 -1.03
CA TRP A 145 16.92 -7.89 -1.84
C TRP A 145 16.36 -6.64 -1.14
N PHE A 146 16.26 -5.55 -1.89
CA PHE A 146 15.53 -4.35 -1.50
C PHE A 146 14.77 -3.79 -2.70
N TYR A 147 13.79 -2.92 -2.43
CA TYR A 147 13.09 -2.18 -3.47
C TYR A 147 13.81 -0.84 -3.77
N ASP A 148 14.24 -0.66 -5.01
CA ASP A 148 15.23 0.33 -5.46
C ASP A 148 14.65 1.69 -5.91
N TYR A 149 13.45 2.03 -5.45
CA TYR A 149 12.81 3.32 -5.70
C TYR A 149 12.17 3.88 -4.42
N HIS A 150 12.27 5.20 -4.17
CA HIS A 150 11.67 5.84 -2.98
C HIS A 150 10.15 5.82 -2.97
N TYR A 151 9.56 5.76 -4.17
CA TYR A 151 8.14 5.52 -4.35
C TYR A 151 8.02 4.11 -4.90
N ALA A 152 7.29 3.25 -4.20
CA ALA A 152 6.68 2.14 -4.92
C ALA A 152 5.62 2.69 -5.88
N PRO A 153 5.18 1.89 -6.86
CA PRO A 153 3.76 1.79 -7.15
C PRO A 153 3.01 1.20 -5.90
N ARG A 154 3.06 1.91 -4.75
CA ARG A 154 2.53 1.65 -3.38
C ARG A 154 2.74 0.24 -2.74
N ILE A 155 3.61 -0.09 -1.76
CA ILE A 155 4.65 0.53 -0.88
C ILE A 155 5.62 -0.62 -0.45
N SER A 156 6.92 -0.37 -0.23
CA SER A 156 7.94 -1.40 0.06
C SER A 156 9.15 -0.88 0.90
N GLY A 157 10.10 -1.75 1.32
CA GLY A 157 11.20 -1.47 2.28
C GLY A 157 12.53 -2.25 2.08
N LEU A 158 13.46 -2.19 3.07
CA LEU A 158 14.93 -2.45 2.92
C LEU A 158 15.60 -3.40 3.97
N LEU A 159 16.94 -3.44 3.99
CA LEU A 159 17.85 -4.58 4.30
C LEU A 159 18.56 -4.61 5.69
N LEU A 160 19.18 -5.76 6.04
CA LEU A 160 20.06 -5.98 7.22
C LEU A 160 21.39 -6.67 6.81
N SER A 161 22.51 -6.29 7.45
CA SER A 161 23.86 -6.87 7.20
C SER A 161 24.64 -7.10 8.51
N LEU A 162 25.97 -7.33 8.48
CA LEU A 162 26.80 -7.40 9.70
C LEU A 162 26.64 -6.11 10.54
N PRO A 163 26.81 -6.15 11.88
CA PRO A 163 26.45 -5.03 12.75
C PRO A 163 27.02 -3.66 12.33
N PHE A 164 28.30 -3.57 11.99
CA PHE A 164 28.91 -2.30 11.60
C PHE A 164 28.56 -1.90 10.16
N GLU A 165 28.46 -2.86 9.26
CA GLU A 165 28.01 -2.67 7.88
C GLU A 165 26.57 -2.13 7.85
N GLN A 166 25.70 -2.64 8.73
CA GLN A 166 24.34 -2.17 8.91
C GLN A 166 24.32 -0.78 9.55
N LEU A 167 25.11 -0.52 10.59
CA LEU A 167 25.17 0.81 11.20
C LEU A 167 25.67 1.87 10.20
N MET A 168 26.69 1.57 9.39
CA MET A 168 27.14 2.44 8.30
C MET A 168 26.09 2.56 7.17
N GLY A 169 25.21 1.57 7.02
CA GLY A 169 24.11 1.57 6.07
C GLY A 169 22.82 2.26 6.54
N VAL A 170 22.71 2.60 7.82
CA VAL A 170 21.47 3.10 8.45
C VAL A 170 21.66 4.45 9.17
N LEU A 171 22.82 4.68 9.79
CA LEU A 171 23.05 5.89 10.58
C LEU A 171 23.48 7.08 9.68
N PRO A 172 22.95 8.29 9.94
CA PRO A 172 23.47 9.52 9.33
C PRO A 172 24.82 9.88 9.95
N ALA A 173 25.61 10.74 9.28
CA ALA A 173 26.89 11.23 9.78
C ALA A 173 26.81 11.89 11.16
N ALA A 174 25.67 12.49 11.52
CA ALA A 174 25.41 13.07 12.84
C ALA A 174 25.36 12.05 14.00
N SER A 175 25.37 10.75 13.71
CA SER A 175 25.37 9.65 14.70
C SER A 175 26.66 8.81 14.64
N ASP A 176 27.76 9.39 14.13
CA ASP A 176 29.08 8.75 14.05
C ASP A 176 29.60 8.24 15.41
N GLU A 177 29.12 8.80 16.53
CA GLU A 177 29.49 8.36 17.87
C GLU A 177 29.16 6.89 18.17
N HIS A 178 28.18 6.31 17.48
CA HIS A 178 27.81 4.89 17.56
C HIS A 178 28.65 3.98 16.65
N ILE A 179 29.46 4.56 15.76
CA ILE A 179 30.34 3.87 14.82
C ILE A 179 31.75 3.71 15.42
N PRO A 180 32.46 2.58 15.19
CA PRO A 180 33.90 2.45 15.46
C PRO A 180 34.72 3.63 14.91
N LEU A 181 35.69 4.13 15.69
CA LEU A 181 36.56 5.25 15.27
C LEU A 181 37.27 4.97 13.93
N ALA A 182 37.48 3.70 13.59
CA ALA A 182 38.05 3.25 12.32
C ALA A 182 37.27 3.66 11.06
N TYR A 183 35.96 3.92 11.16
CA TYR A 183 35.06 4.13 10.02
C TYR A 183 34.41 5.52 9.94
N ARG A 184 34.50 6.36 10.99
CA ARG A 184 33.84 7.68 11.04
C ARG A 184 34.32 8.65 9.95
N ASP A 185 35.57 8.50 9.53
CA ASP A 185 36.13 9.27 8.41
C ASP A 185 35.41 8.99 7.09
N LEU A 186 34.85 7.80 6.90
CA LEU A 186 34.06 7.47 5.71
C LEU A 186 32.72 8.24 5.61
N MET A 187 32.21 8.77 6.73
CA MET A 187 30.94 9.53 6.77
C MET A 187 31.14 11.05 6.66
N SER A 188 32.37 11.55 6.78
CA SER A 188 32.65 12.97 7.02
C SER A 188 33.85 13.55 6.26
N ASP A 189 34.81 12.73 5.81
CA ASP A 189 35.93 13.20 4.98
C ASP A 189 35.45 13.54 3.58
N ALA A 190 35.74 14.76 3.11
CA ALA A 190 35.50 15.22 1.73
C ALA A 190 36.09 14.29 0.65
N ASN A 191 37.09 13.47 1.00
CA ASN A 191 37.75 12.50 0.14
C ASN A 191 37.20 11.07 0.31
N SER A 192 36.16 10.86 1.12
CA SER A 192 35.55 9.54 1.31
C SER A 192 34.94 9.03 -0.01
N PRO A 193 35.21 7.78 -0.42
CA PRO A 193 34.67 7.20 -1.65
C PRO A 193 33.18 6.87 -1.56
N ILE A 194 32.53 7.18 -0.43
CA ILE A 194 31.10 6.95 -0.14
C ILE A 194 30.43 8.13 0.58
N LEU A 195 31.01 9.34 0.52
CA LEU A 195 30.44 10.53 1.17
C LEU A 195 29.02 10.86 0.67
N ASP A 196 28.74 10.56 -0.60
CA ASP A 196 27.43 10.69 -1.25
C ASP A 196 26.31 9.86 -0.59
N PHE A 197 26.63 8.91 0.29
CA PHE A 197 25.63 8.17 1.07
C PHE A 197 25.15 8.95 2.33
N TYR A 198 25.83 10.03 2.71
CA TYR A 198 25.59 10.77 3.96
C TYR A 198 25.31 12.26 3.69
N PRO A 199 24.24 12.61 2.96
CA PRO A 199 23.88 14.00 2.74
C PRO A 199 23.46 14.69 4.05
N GLU A 200 24.00 15.89 4.31
CA GLU A 200 23.57 16.75 5.43
C GLU A 200 22.15 17.30 5.17
N ASP A 201 21.92 17.79 3.94
CA ASP A 201 20.62 18.26 3.44
C ASP A 201 20.00 17.23 2.48
N PHE A 202 18.74 16.85 2.71
CA PHE A 202 17.99 15.94 1.85
C PHE A 202 16.55 16.43 1.59
N ILE A 203 15.95 15.95 0.51
CA ILE A 203 14.59 16.35 0.12
C ILE A 203 13.57 15.45 0.84
N SER A 204 12.57 16.08 1.46
CA SER A 204 11.42 15.40 2.08
C SER A 204 10.14 15.75 1.31
N ASP A 205 9.42 14.74 0.81
CA ASP A 205 8.18 14.91 0.05
C ASP A 205 6.98 14.37 0.83
N LEU A 206 6.12 15.27 1.31
CA LEU A 206 4.90 14.90 2.02
C LEU A 206 3.94 14.03 1.17
N ASN A 207 3.99 14.07 -0.16
CA ASN A 207 3.21 13.18 -1.04
C ASN A 207 1.71 13.02 -0.66
N GLY A 208 1.05 14.12 -0.31
CA GLY A 208 -0.36 14.15 0.13
C GLY A 208 -0.62 13.81 1.60
N LYS A 209 0.42 13.57 2.39
CA LYS A 209 0.38 13.38 3.84
C LYS A 209 0.35 14.70 4.59
N LYS A 210 -0.06 14.64 5.87
CA LYS A 210 -0.18 15.82 6.76
C LYS A 210 0.97 15.93 7.77
N GLN A 211 1.67 14.83 8.02
CA GLN A 211 2.71 14.76 9.05
C GLN A 211 4.07 14.51 8.41
N GLU A 212 5.10 15.20 8.88
CA GLU A 212 6.46 15.09 8.33
C GLU A 212 7.06 13.69 8.51
N TRP A 213 6.67 12.95 9.55
CA TRP A 213 7.09 11.55 9.76
C TRP A 213 6.44 10.55 8.79
N GLU A 214 5.43 10.97 8.01
CA GLU A 214 4.88 10.19 6.90
C GLU A 214 5.52 10.55 5.54
N ALA A 215 6.41 11.54 5.49
CA ALA A 215 6.99 12.04 4.25
C ALA A 215 8.00 11.06 3.64
N VAL A 216 8.09 11.06 2.32
CA VAL A 216 9.10 10.30 1.56
C VAL A 216 10.44 11.02 1.64
N VAL A 217 11.37 10.45 2.39
CA VAL A 217 12.74 10.94 2.54
C VAL A 217 13.56 10.48 1.32
N LYS A 218 13.95 11.41 0.45
CA LYS A 218 14.79 11.15 -0.72
C LYS A 218 16.28 11.21 -0.35
N ILE A 219 16.81 10.09 0.15
CA ILE A 219 18.25 9.87 0.34
C ILE A 219 18.82 8.88 -0.69
N PRO A 220 20.07 9.01 -1.14
CA PRO A 220 20.66 8.08 -2.12
C PRO A 220 20.66 6.63 -1.61
N PHE A 221 20.31 5.68 -2.50
CA PHE A 221 20.42 4.26 -2.17
C PHE A 221 21.89 3.84 -2.08
N ILE A 222 22.25 3.21 -0.96
CA ILE A 222 23.62 2.76 -0.68
C ILE A 222 24.00 1.62 -1.62
N GLN A 223 25.05 1.83 -2.40
CA GLN A 223 25.62 0.76 -3.23
C GLN A 223 26.49 -0.15 -2.36
N GLN A 224 25.96 -1.31 -1.98
CA GLN A 224 26.59 -2.28 -1.07
C GLN A 224 28.07 -2.54 -1.40
N ASP A 225 28.42 -2.80 -2.66
CA ASP A 225 29.81 -3.06 -3.06
C ASP A 225 30.75 -1.87 -2.84
N ARG A 226 30.25 -0.62 -2.93
CA ARG A 226 31.06 0.56 -2.61
C ARG A 226 31.27 0.66 -1.10
N LEU A 227 30.21 0.50 -0.31
CA LEU A 227 30.27 0.51 1.16
C LEU A 227 31.24 -0.55 1.70
N LEU A 228 31.07 -1.82 1.29
CA LEU A 228 31.89 -2.92 1.76
C LEU A 228 33.37 -2.76 1.35
N ARG A 229 33.67 -2.25 0.15
CA ARG A 229 35.05 -1.96 -0.26
C ARG A 229 35.67 -0.82 0.56
N ALA A 230 34.91 0.23 0.84
CA ALA A 230 35.36 1.35 1.67
C ALA A 230 35.66 0.90 3.11
N MET A 231 34.74 0.17 3.73
CA MET A 231 34.92 -0.39 5.09
C MET A 231 36.10 -1.36 5.15
N LYS A 232 36.23 -2.29 4.20
CA LYS A 232 37.36 -3.23 4.14
C LYS A 232 38.73 -2.53 4.07
N SER A 233 38.81 -1.35 3.45
CA SER A 233 40.04 -0.55 3.44
C SER A 233 40.45 -0.03 4.83
N ARG A 234 39.49 0.11 5.75
CA ARG A 234 39.64 0.62 7.11
C ARG A 234 39.62 -0.48 8.18
N GLU A 235 39.12 -1.67 7.85
CA GLU A 235 38.93 -2.82 8.76
C GLU A 235 40.19 -3.16 9.58
N HIS A 236 41.39 -2.99 9.02
CA HIS A 236 42.68 -3.21 9.72
C HIS A 236 42.88 -2.29 10.95
N ARG A 237 42.13 -1.19 11.06
CA ARG A 237 42.19 -0.23 12.19
C ARG A 237 41.31 -0.63 13.37
N LEU A 238 40.39 -1.59 13.21
CA LEU A 238 39.55 -2.09 14.29
C LEU A 238 40.38 -2.79 15.37
N THR A 239 40.01 -2.55 16.63
CA THR A 239 40.49 -3.29 17.80
C THR A 239 39.91 -4.71 17.85
N ASP A 240 40.54 -5.60 18.63
CA ASP A 240 40.07 -6.99 18.81
C ASP A 240 38.71 -7.10 19.53
N GLU A 241 38.32 -6.07 20.28
CA GLU A 241 36.97 -5.95 20.86
C GLU A 241 35.95 -5.65 19.76
N GLU A 242 36.21 -4.62 18.95
CA GLU A 242 35.31 -4.21 17.86
C GLU A 242 35.16 -5.32 16.82
N ARG A 243 36.25 -6.02 16.47
CA ARG A 243 36.19 -7.22 15.59
C ARG A 243 35.28 -8.31 16.14
N ARG A 244 35.36 -8.57 17.45
CA ARG A 244 34.52 -9.59 18.11
C ARG A 244 33.05 -9.17 18.14
N ARG A 245 32.79 -7.88 18.34
CA ARG A 245 31.43 -7.30 18.33
C ARG A 245 30.82 -7.23 16.93
N ASN A 246 31.64 -7.18 15.86
CA ASN A 246 31.17 -7.33 14.47
C ASN A 246 31.03 -8.80 14.03
N SER A 247 30.61 -9.69 14.93
CA SER A 247 30.39 -11.11 14.63
C SER A 247 29.06 -11.59 15.20
N TYR A 248 28.49 -12.65 14.62
CA TYR A 248 27.23 -13.22 15.07
C TYR A 248 27.39 -13.97 16.40
N GLY A 249 26.49 -13.70 17.35
CA GLY A 249 26.36 -14.46 18.60
C GLY A 249 25.33 -15.58 18.51
N PRO A 250 25.44 -16.64 19.34
CA PRO A 250 24.43 -17.68 19.44
C PRO A 250 23.19 -17.18 20.22
N SER A 251 22.05 -17.85 20.02
CA SER A 251 20.93 -17.73 20.97
C SER A 251 21.28 -18.44 22.29
N MET A 252 20.68 -17.98 23.39
CA MET A 252 20.97 -18.49 24.73
C MET A 252 19.70 -18.97 25.43
N LYS A 253 19.75 -20.16 26.04
CA LYS A 253 18.68 -20.72 26.86
C LYS A 253 19.03 -20.61 28.34
N PHE A 254 18.02 -20.25 29.13
CA PHE A 254 18.09 -20.08 30.56
C PHE A 254 17.17 -21.11 31.23
N SER A 255 17.67 -21.88 32.18
CA SER A 255 16.87 -22.87 32.91
C SER A 255 17.23 -22.91 34.40
N TYR A 256 16.27 -23.28 35.25
CA TYR A 256 16.54 -23.49 36.66
C TYR A 256 17.37 -24.76 36.88
N ASN A 257 18.44 -24.64 37.66
CA ASN A 257 19.30 -25.73 38.08
C ASN A 257 19.07 -26.03 39.58
N PRO A 258 18.45 -27.16 39.93
CA PRO A 258 18.29 -27.56 41.34
C PRO A 258 19.61 -28.07 41.96
N ASP A 259 20.52 -28.61 41.15
CA ASP A 259 21.65 -29.42 41.61
C ASP A 259 22.91 -28.60 41.93
N GLY A 260 22.91 -27.29 41.65
CA GLY A 260 24.06 -26.43 41.94
C GLY A 260 23.77 -24.94 41.80
N THR A 261 24.47 -24.14 42.60
CA THR A 261 24.46 -22.67 42.52
C THR A 261 25.84 -22.15 42.15
N VAL A 262 25.93 -21.32 41.12
CA VAL A 262 27.18 -20.65 40.72
C VAL A 262 27.24 -19.22 41.29
N PHE A 263 28.45 -18.72 41.55
CA PHE A 263 28.66 -17.30 41.78
C PHE A 263 28.62 -16.58 40.43
N TYR A 264 27.75 -15.58 40.28
CA TYR A 264 27.63 -14.79 39.06
C TYR A 264 27.92 -13.32 39.35
N THR A 265 28.97 -12.79 38.71
CA THR A 265 29.38 -11.39 38.82
C THR A 265 28.39 -10.47 38.14
N SER A 266 28.08 -9.34 38.76
CA SER A 266 27.22 -8.31 38.20
C SER A 266 27.77 -7.78 36.87
N SER A 267 26.88 -7.64 35.88
CA SER A 267 27.18 -6.95 34.62
C SER A 267 27.23 -5.43 34.77
N LEU A 268 26.79 -4.88 35.91
CA LEU A 268 26.88 -3.46 36.25
C LEU A 268 27.24 -3.29 37.74
N PRO A 269 28.51 -3.54 38.12
CA PRO A 269 28.97 -3.46 39.51
C PRO A 269 28.67 -2.10 40.13
N GLY A 270 28.19 -2.10 41.38
CA GLY A 270 27.79 -0.89 42.10
C GLY A 270 26.34 -0.45 41.88
N PHE A 271 25.68 -0.87 40.80
CA PHE A 271 24.24 -0.69 40.61
C PHE A 271 23.46 -1.97 40.91
N PHE A 272 23.87 -3.09 40.30
CA PHE A 272 23.38 -4.42 40.64
C PHE A 272 24.43 -5.18 41.46
N PRO A 273 24.05 -5.89 42.53
CA PRO A 273 24.97 -6.74 43.29
C PRO A 273 25.32 -8.01 42.50
N ASP A 274 26.45 -8.63 42.85
CA ASP A 274 26.74 -10.01 42.44
C ASP A 274 25.65 -10.96 42.98
N LEU A 275 25.44 -12.07 42.29
CA LEU A 275 24.53 -13.14 42.72
C LEU A 275 25.38 -14.30 43.29
N PRO A 276 25.53 -14.44 44.62
CA PRO A 276 26.45 -15.43 45.19
C PRO A 276 25.96 -16.87 45.02
N ARG A 277 24.66 -17.04 44.73
CA ARG A 277 23.98 -18.33 44.58
C ARG A 277 23.01 -18.29 43.40
N CYS A 278 23.52 -18.10 42.20
CA CYS A 278 22.73 -18.17 40.99
C CYS A 278 22.37 -19.64 40.67
N SER A 279 21.08 -19.99 40.75
CA SER A 279 20.53 -21.28 40.30
C SER A 279 20.13 -21.28 38.81
N CYS A 280 20.62 -20.33 38.01
CA CYS A 280 20.33 -20.31 36.57
C CYS A 280 21.46 -21.01 35.80
N LYS A 281 21.11 -22.00 34.99
CA LYS A 281 21.98 -22.56 33.95
C LYS A 281 21.78 -21.75 32.68
N MET A 282 22.89 -21.28 32.10
CA MET A 282 22.96 -20.61 30.80
C MET A 282 23.66 -21.54 29.83
N GLU A 283 23.03 -21.83 28.68
CA GLU A 283 23.60 -22.69 27.64
C GLU A 283 23.33 -22.09 26.24
N PRO A 284 24.27 -22.18 25.29
CA PRO A 284 23.97 -21.91 23.88
C PRO A 284 22.81 -22.77 23.42
N PHE A 285 21.94 -22.20 22.60
CA PHE A 285 20.74 -22.86 22.12
C PHE A 285 20.56 -22.58 20.63
N ASP A 286 20.72 -23.63 19.84
CA ASP A 286 20.44 -23.59 18.41
C ASP A 286 18.93 -23.76 18.21
N LEU A 287 18.31 -22.82 17.50
CA LEU A 287 16.90 -22.92 17.11
C LEU A 287 16.73 -24.09 16.12
N PRO A 288 15.67 -24.90 16.26
CA PRO A 288 15.43 -26.01 15.35
C PRO A 288 15.22 -25.51 13.92
N THR A 289 15.98 -26.07 12.98
CA THR A 289 15.86 -25.84 11.54
C THR A 289 14.70 -26.63 10.94
N LEU A 290 14.21 -26.19 9.77
CA LEU A 290 13.19 -26.89 8.99
C LEU A 290 13.77 -28.03 8.12
N ASP A 291 14.86 -28.68 8.56
CA ASP A 291 15.60 -29.64 7.73
C ASP A 291 14.75 -30.87 7.36
N GLY A 292 14.21 -30.87 6.14
CA GLY A 292 13.26 -31.88 5.65
C GLY A 292 11.84 -31.74 6.19
N LEU A 293 11.54 -30.69 6.95
CA LEU A 293 10.23 -30.39 7.53
C LEU A 293 9.55 -29.24 6.76
N HIS A 294 8.23 -29.27 6.68
CA HIS A 294 7.42 -28.19 6.13
C HIS A 294 6.51 -27.63 7.20
N LEU A 295 6.29 -26.31 7.17
CA LEU A 295 5.28 -25.67 7.99
C LEU A 295 3.90 -26.15 7.57
N VAL A 296 3.01 -26.42 8.53
CA VAL A 296 1.60 -26.72 8.26
C VAL A 296 0.87 -25.38 8.10
N PRO A 297 0.35 -25.05 6.90
CA PRO A 297 -0.37 -23.79 6.70
C PRO A 297 -1.77 -23.88 7.33
N GLY A 298 -2.11 -22.90 8.16
CA GLY A 298 -3.43 -22.80 8.78
C GLY A 298 -3.53 -23.52 10.13
N LEU A 299 -4.65 -24.17 10.37
CA LEU A 299 -4.99 -24.78 11.66
C LEU A 299 -4.56 -26.25 11.70
N CYS A 300 -3.88 -26.65 12.77
CA CYS A 300 -3.54 -28.06 13.01
C CYS A 300 -4.77 -28.87 13.47
N ASP A 301 -4.73 -30.18 13.21
CA ASP A 301 -5.74 -31.12 13.70
C ASP A 301 -5.90 -31.02 15.23
N GLY A 302 -7.15 -30.97 15.70
CA GLY A 302 -7.48 -30.90 17.12
C GLY A 302 -7.45 -29.50 17.73
N VAL A 303 -7.34 -28.42 16.94
CA VAL A 303 -7.56 -27.06 17.47
C VAL A 303 -9.05 -26.84 17.79
N PHE A 304 -9.32 -26.24 18.95
CA PHE A 304 -10.67 -25.81 19.34
C PHE A 304 -10.87 -24.33 19.01
N LEU A 305 -12.05 -23.97 18.50
CA LEU A 305 -12.40 -22.61 18.06
C LEU A 305 -13.75 -22.15 18.65
N GLY A 306 -13.96 -20.84 18.71
CA GLY A 306 -15.24 -20.24 19.10
C GLY A 306 -15.71 -20.72 20.47
N THR A 307 -16.89 -21.32 20.54
CA THR A 307 -17.48 -21.81 21.80
C THR A 307 -16.70 -22.94 22.47
N GLU A 308 -15.80 -23.62 21.74
CA GLU A 308 -14.92 -24.67 22.29
C GLU A 308 -13.54 -24.11 22.68
N ALA A 309 -13.27 -22.83 22.42
CA ALA A 309 -12.01 -22.19 22.79
C ALA A 309 -11.77 -22.23 24.32
N LEU A 310 -10.49 -22.12 24.69
CA LEU A 310 -10.10 -22.10 26.10
C LEU A 310 -10.68 -20.87 26.82
N ALA A 311 -10.98 -21.03 28.11
CA ALA A 311 -11.50 -19.95 28.93
C ALA A 311 -10.55 -18.74 28.93
N GLY A 312 -11.10 -17.55 28.64
CA GLY A 312 -10.35 -16.30 28.51
C GLY A 312 -10.09 -15.84 27.07
N PHE A 313 -10.44 -16.66 26.07
CA PHE A 313 -10.49 -16.25 24.66
C PHE A 313 -11.94 -15.88 24.29
N PRO A 314 -12.18 -14.69 23.70
CA PRO A 314 -13.53 -14.19 23.39
C PRO A 314 -14.13 -14.77 22.10
#